data_AF-A0A834I3T2-F1
#
_entry.id   AF-A0A834I3T2-F1
#
_cell.length_a   1.000
_cell.length_b   1.000
_cell.length_c   1.000
_cell.angle_alpha   90.00
_cell.angle_beta   90.00
_cell.angle_gamma   90.00
#
_symmetry.space_group_name_H-M   'P 1'
#
loop_
_entity.id
_entity.type
_entity.pdbx_description
1 polymer ?
#
loop_
_entity_poly.entity_id
_entity_poly.type
_entity_poly.pdbx_seq_one_letter_code
_entity_poly.pdbx_strand_id
1 'polypeptide(L)'
;MNIIKAFLRSDNNIYFLDSRQKLSTKTLKKLLNNEFKDKCLHVMNKLLIKRIHDKYEIISALFDIKNELDNNANTVRLVIIDSLPTLFLTSADNTENNNILNHLANILRYLANKHHVAIIVNNLITIWAEGDISAINNIHERIACGKYWKTVPNFRIKLKKLRQSIEICLVKSNVIQNQKHCSVEMNELSK
;
A
#
# COMPACT_ATOMS: atom_id res chain seq x y z
N MET A 1 -6.47 -5.40 -8.58
CA MET A 1 -7.27 -6.63 -8.44
C MET A 1 -6.57 -7.86 -9.05
N ASN A 2 -5.85 -7.73 -10.17
CA ASN A 2 -5.06 -8.83 -10.77
C ASN A 2 -3.72 -9.15 -10.08
N ILE A 3 -3.12 -8.21 -9.33
CA ILE A 3 -1.85 -8.45 -8.64
C ILE A 3 -1.99 -9.52 -7.56
N ILE A 4 -3.03 -9.43 -6.71
CA ILE A 4 -3.28 -10.47 -5.73
C ILE A 4 -3.49 -11.79 -6.46
N LYS A 5 -4.41 -11.87 -7.45
CA LYS A 5 -4.63 -13.07 -8.28
C LYS A 5 -3.35 -13.64 -8.92
N ALA A 6 -2.42 -12.81 -9.39
CA ALA A 6 -1.14 -13.23 -9.96
C ALA A 6 -0.21 -13.83 -8.89
N PHE A 7 -0.14 -13.21 -7.71
CA PHE A 7 0.61 -13.75 -6.57
C PHE A 7 -0.03 -15.01 -5.99
N LEU A 8 -1.36 -15.17 -6.08
CA LEU A 8 -2.08 -16.38 -5.65
C LEU A 8 -1.71 -17.63 -6.46
N ARG A 9 -1.14 -17.46 -7.67
CA ARG A 9 -0.62 -18.57 -8.48
C ARG A 9 0.79 -19.01 -8.05
N SER A 10 1.46 -18.24 -7.19
CA SER A 10 2.80 -18.57 -6.67
C SER A 10 2.70 -19.21 -5.28
N ASP A 11 3.72 -19.98 -4.88
CA ASP A 11 3.81 -20.57 -3.53
C ASP A 11 4.37 -19.65 -2.46
N ASN A 12 4.47 -18.35 -2.77
CA ASN A 12 4.97 -17.37 -1.83
C ASN A 12 3.85 -16.79 -0.96
N ASN A 13 4.19 -16.50 0.28
CA ASN A 13 3.36 -15.78 1.22
C ASN A 13 3.28 -14.28 0.90
N ILE A 14 2.17 -13.69 1.33
CA ILE A 14 1.86 -12.26 1.18
C ILE A 14 1.63 -11.70 2.58
N TYR A 15 2.39 -10.67 2.94
CA TYR A 15 2.15 -9.92 4.17
C TYR A 15 1.19 -8.77 3.92
N PHE A 16 0.14 -8.68 4.72
CA PHE A 16 -0.77 -7.55 4.76
C PHE A 16 -0.72 -6.88 6.14
N LEU A 17 -0.19 -5.66 6.19
CA LEU A 17 -0.11 -4.85 7.39
C LEU A 17 -1.36 -3.97 7.46
N ASP A 18 -2.31 -4.35 8.31
CA ASP A 18 -3.61 -3.70 8.48
C ASP A 18 -3.58 -2.67 9.62
N SER A 19 -3.32 -1.41 9.26
CA SER A 19 -3.34 -0.27 10.19
C SER A 19 -4.73 0.32 10.41
N ARG A 20 -5.66 0.15 9.46
CA ARG A 20 -7.04 0.64 9.60
C ARG A 20 -7.96 -0.33 10.32
N GLN A 21 -7.52 -1.56 10.53
CA GLN A 21 -8.32 -2.66 11.09
C GLN A 21 -9.61 -2.92 10.31
N LYS A 22 -9.58 -2.66 8.99
CA LYS A 22 -10.74 -2.79 8.09
C LYS A 22 -10.76 -4.12 7.35
N LEU A 23 -9.67 -4.89 7.40
CA LEU A 23 -9.63 -6.17 6.72
C LEU A 23 -10.47 -7.20 7.49
N SER A 24 -11.57 -7.61 6.88
CA SER A 24 -12.42 -8.66 7.42
C SER A 24 -12.44 -9.88 6.49
N THR A 25 -12.68 -11.05 7.07
CA THR A 25 -12.89 -12.30 6.32
C THR A 25 -14.00 -12.16 5.28
N LYS A 26 -15.04 -11.37 5.56
CA LYS A 26 -16.11 -11.03 4.61
C LYS A 26 -15.56 -10.26 3.40
N THR A 27 -14.68 -9.29 3.62
CA THR A 27 -14.06 -8.51 2.53
C THR A 27 -13.12 -9.38 1.69
N LEU A 28 -12.32 -10.22 2.33
CA LEU A 28 -11.46 -11.19 1.64
C LEU A 28 -12.27 -12.18 0.80
N LYS A 29 -13.33 -12.77 1.35
CA LYS A 29 -14.23 -13.67 0.60
C LYS A 29 -14.86 -12.98 -0.60
N LYS A 30 -15.29 -11.71 -0.45
CA LYS A 30 -15.80 -10.90 -1.57
C LYS A 30 -14.72 -10.64 -2.63
N LEU A 31 -13.48 -10.39 -2.23
CA LEU A 31 -12.38 -10.16 -3.17
C LEU A 31 -11.95 -11.43 -3.92
N LEU A 32 -12.17 -12.61 -3.33
CA LEU A 32 -11.80 -13.89 -3.92
C LEU A 32 -12.85 -14.44 -4.88
N ASN A 33 -14.10 -13.95 -4.83
CA ASN A 33 -15.24 -14.31 -5.70
C ASN A 33 -15.44 -15.82 -5.93
N ASN A 34 -16.49 -16.19 -6.68
CA ASN A 34 -16.87 -17.60 -6.88
C ASN A 34 -15.83 -18.41 -7.70
N GLU A 35 -14.97 -17.77 -8.49
CA GLU A 35 -13.93 -18.44 -9.30
C GLU A 35 -12.88 -19.20 -8.47
N PHE A 36 -12.69 -18.83 -7.21
CA PHE A 36 -11.68 -19.44 -6.33
C PHE A 36 -12.29 -20.15 -5.13
N LYS A 37 -13.58 -20.54 -5.17
CA LYS A 37 -14.24 -21.21 -4.03
C LYS A 37 -13.40 -22.38 -3.48
N ASP A 38 -12.86 -23.20 -4.37
CA ASP A 38 -12.06 -24.39 -4.02
C ASP A 38 -10.61 -24.06 -3.64
N LYS A 39 -10.11 -22.89 -4.03
CA LYS A 39 -8.74 -22.40 -3.73
C LYS A 39 -8.72 -21.35 -2.62
N CYS A 40 -9.89 -20.95 -2.09
CA CYS A 40 -10.02 -19.86 -1.13
C CYS A 40 -9.25 -20.15 0.15
N LEU A 41 -9.29 -21.40 0.64
CA LEU A 41 -8.53 -21.82 1.82
C LEU A 41 -7.02 -21.73 1.59
N HIS A 42 -6.54 -22.22 0.44
CA HIS A 42 -5.12 -22.13 0.06
C HIS A 42 -4.64 -20.68 0.01
N VAL A 43 -5.45 -19.81 -0.58
CA VAL A 43 -5.18 -18.38 -0.68
C VAL A 43 -5.14 -17.72 0.70
N MET A 44 -6.11 -18.04 1.56
CA MET A 44 -6.15 -17.51 2.92
C MET A 44 -4.95 -17.96 3.75
N ASN A 45 -4.47 -19.19 3.56
CA ASN A 45 -3.27 -19.70 4.24
C ASN A 45 -1.98 -18.97 3.84
N LYS A 46 -1.92 -18.45 2.61
CA LYS A 46 -0.77 -17.67 2.12
C LYS A 46 -0.80 -16.20 2.53
N LEU A 47 -1.94 -15.71 3.01
CA LEU A 47 -2.11 -14.31 3.39
C LEU A 47 -1.84 -14.15 4.90
N LEU A 48 -0.67 -13.62 5.22
CA LEU A 48 -0.24 -13.33 6.58
C LEU A 48 -0.66 -11.91 6.96
N ILE A 49 -1.62 -11.79 7.86
CA ILE A 49 -2.18 -10.49 8.26
C ILE A 49 -1.59 -10.09 9.63
N LYS A 50 -0.90 -8.95 9.69
CA LYS A 50 -0.49 -8.32 10.95
C LYS A 50 -1.28 -7.03 11.14
N ARG A 51 -1.96 -6.90 12.28
CA ARG A 51 -2.64 -5.64 12.67
C ARG A 51 -1.60 -4.72 13.30
N ILE A 52 -1.60 -3.47 12.87
CA ILE A 52 -0.59 -2.49 13.29
C ILE A 52 -1.29 -1.27 13.88
N HIS A 53 -0.96 -0.92 15.11
CA HIS A 53 -1.64 0.13 15.85
C HIS A 53 -0.88 1.47 15.84
N ASP A 54 0.44 1.42 15.71
CA ASP A 54 1.27 2.60 15.71
C ASP A 54 2.47 2.51 14.74
N LYS A 55 3.22 3.62 14.66
CA LYS A 55 4.39 3.78 13.80
C LYS A 55 5.62 2.98 14.24
N TYR A 56 5.63 2.42 15.45
CA TYR A 56 6.71 1.56 15.94
C TYR A 56 6.44 0.10 15.61
N GLU A 57 5.20 -0.34 15.76
CA GLU A 57 4.75 -1.68 15.41
C GLU A 57 4.99 -2.00 13.92
N ILE A 58 4.83 -1.03 13.02
CA ILE A 58 5.15 -1.25 11.59
C ILE A 58 6.64 -1.52 11.38
N ILE A 59 7.52 -0.86 12.14
CA ILE A 59 8.95 -1.07 12.07
C ILE A 59 9.29 -2.48 12.59
N SER A 60 8.77 -2.84 13.76
CA SER A 60 8.94 -4.18 14.33
C SER A 60 8.45 -5.28 13.38
N ALA A 61 7.24 -5.11 12.82
CA ALA A 61 6.67 -6.08 11.88
C ALA A 61 7.55 -6.27 10.63
N LEU A 62 8.15 -5.20 10.12
CA LEU A 62 9.06 -5.28 8.98
C LEU A 62 10.42 -5.88 9.34
N PHE A 63 10.91 -5.68 10.56
CA PHE A 63 12.09 -6.37 11.07
C PHE A 63 11.86 -7.87 11.22
N ASP A 64 10.69 -8.29 11.69
CA ASP A 64 10.33 -9.71 11.75
C ASP A 64 10.36 -10.32 10.35
N ILE A 65 9.71 -9.67 9.37
CA ILE A 65 9.67 -10.12 7.97
C ILE A 65 11.09 -10.20 7.41
N LYS A 66 11.92 -9.20 7.70
CA LYS A 66 13.34 -9.18 7.29
C LYS A 66 14.08 -10.39 7.87
N ASN A 67 13.90 -10.68 9.15
CA ASN A 67 14.58 -11.78 9.83
C ASN A 67 14.09 -13.15 9.33
N GLU A 68 12.79 -13.31 9.11
CA GLU A 68 12.22 -14.52 8.51
C GLU A 68 12.82 -14.80 7.12
N LEU A 69 12.98 -13.76 6.29
CA LEU A 69 13.57 -13.88 4.97
C LEU A 69 15.09 -14.11 5.00
N ASP A 70 15.82 -13.40 5.86
CA ASP A 70 17.27 -13.57 6.00
C ASP A 70 17.62 -14.99 6.51
N ASN A 71 16.74 -15.60 7.31
CA ASN A 71 16.91 -16.97 7.82
C ASN A 71 16.31 -18.04 6.89
N ASN A 72 15.76 -17.68 5.72
CA ASN A 72 15.03 -18.57 4.81
C ASN A 72 13.87 -19.34 5.48
N ALA A 73 13.33 -18.82 6.59
CA ALA A 73 12.22 -19.43 7.32
C ALA A 73 10.89 -19.26 6.58
N ASN A 74 10.82 -18.31 5.65
CA ASN A 74 9.60 -17.95 4.95
C ASN A 74 9.91 -17.51 3.50
N THR A 75 8.96 -17.70 2.59
CA THR A 75 9.05 -17.18 1.22
C THR A 75 8.02 -16.08 1.05
N VAL A 76 8.46 -14.82 1.04
CA VAL A 76 7.57 -13.66 0.87
C VAL A 76 7.92 -12.97 -0.43
N ARG A 77 6.92 -12.63 -1.24
CA ARG A 77 7.14 -11.83 -2.47
C ARG A 77 6.30 -10.56 -2.55
N LEU A 78 5.40 -10.35 -1.60
CA LEU A 78 4.56 -9.16 -1.56
C LEU A 78 4.31 -8.72 -0.12
N VAL A 79 4.55 -7.44 0.16
CA VAL A 79 4.16 -6.75 1.39
C VAL A 79 3.20 -5.62 1.01
N ILE A 80 2.03 -5.60 1.63
CA ILE A 80 1.01 -4.57 1.46
C ILE A 80 0.87 -3.80 2.77
N ILE A 81 1.10 -2.50 2.73
CA ILE A 81 0.79 -1.57 3.83
C ILE A 81 -0.52 -0.88 3.47
N ASP A 82 -1.58 -1.17 4.24
CA ASP A 82 -2.94 -0.80 3.87
C ASP A 82 -3.23 0.71 3.93
N SER A 83 -2.49 1.45 4.75
CA SER A 83 -2.60 2.89 4.93
C SER A 83 -1.42 3.38 5.75
N LEU A 84 -0.49 4.09 5.13
CA LEU A 84 0.60 4.72 5.89
C LEU A 84 0.13 5.87 6.81
N PRO A 85 -0.76 6.77 6.38
CA PRO A 85 -1.08 7.99 7.14
C PRO A 85 -1.70 7.74 8.50
N THR A 86 -2.43 6.64 8.66
CA THR A 86 -3.07 6.25 9.93
C THR A 86 -2.07 6.06 11.07
N LEU A 87 -0.81 5.75 10.75
CA LEU A 87 0.24 5.56 11.73
C LEU A 87 0.99 6.84 12.08
N PHE A 88 1.02 7.82 11.17
CA PHE A 88 1.87 9.02 11.28
C PHE A 88 1.10 10.31 11.54
N LEU A 89 -0.18 10.39 11.15
CA LEU A 89 -1.00 11.59 11.35
C LEU A 89 -1.52 11.76 12.79
N THR A 90 -1.29 10.78 13.66
CA THR A 90 -1.66 10.85 15.08
C THR A 90 -0.70 11.68 15.92
N SER A 91 0.55 11.88 15.46
CA SER A 91 1.56 12.70 16.14
C SER A 91 1.83 13.99 15.36
N ALA A 92 1.90 15.11 16.08
CA ALA A 92 2.32 16.41 15.54
C ALA A 92 3.85 16.54 15.43
N ASP A 93 4.63 15.59 15.95
CA ASP A 93 6.10 15.61 15.86
C ASP A 93 6.57 15.20 14.46
N ASN A 94 6.74 16.21 13.60
CA ASN A 94 7.21 16.03 12.24
C ASN A 94 8.65 15.50 12.17
N THR A 95 9.50 15.81 13.15
CA THR A 95 10.91 15.39 13.14
C THR A 95 11.00 13.90 13.43
N GLU A 96 10.35 13.44 14.49
CA GLU A 96 10.24 12.03 14.85
C GLU A 96 9.58 11.23 13.72
N ASN A 97 8.46 11.75 13.17
CA ASN A 97 7.77 11.11 12.06
C ASN A 97 8.68 10.93 10.83
N ASN A 98 9.47 11.95 10.47
CA ASN A 98 10.40 11.85 9.35
C ASN A 98 11.55 10.85 9.61
N ASN A 99 12.06 10.80 10.85
CA ASN A 99 13.08 9.81 11.22
C ASN A 99 12.54 8.39 11.09
N ILE A 100 11.34 8.13 11.60
CA ILE A 100 10.71 6.81 11.50
C ILE A 100 10.36 6.47 10.05
N LEU A 101 9.87 7.43 9.25
CA LEU A 101 9.65 7.23 7.81
C LEU A 101 10.95 6.89 7.08
N ASN A 102 12.08 7.43 7.53
CA ASN A 102 13.39 7.09 6.96
C ASN A 102 13.82 5.66 7.31
N HIS A 103 13.65 5.24 8.56
CA HIS A 103 13.87 3.85 8.95
C HIS A 103 12.98 2.89 8.16
N LEU A 104 11.68 3.22 8.04
CA LEU A 104 10.72 2.49 7.24
C LEU A 104 11.19 2.37 5.78
N ALA A 105 11.54 3.49 5.14
CA ALA A 105 12.00 3.52 3.76
C ALA A 105 13.25 2.64 3.53
N ASN A 106 14.18 2.64 4.49
CA ASN A 106 15.40 1.83 4.41
C ASN A 106 15.11 0.34 4.51
N ILE A 107 14.24 -0.09 5.43
CA ILE A 107 13.87 -1.52 5.55
C ILE A 107 13.10 -1.96 4.31
N LEU A 108 12.15 -1.17 3.81
CA LEU A 108 11.41 -1.48 2.59
C LEU A 108 12.37 -1.60 1.39
N ARG A 109 13.34 -0.69 1.24
CA ARG A 109 14.35 -0.77 0.18
C ARG A 109 15.20 -2.02 0.29
N TYR A 110 15.60 -2.40 1.50
CA TYR A 110 16.34 -3.64 1.75
C TYR A 110 15.54 -4.87 1.32
N LEU A 111 14.27 -4.98 1.75
CA LEU A 111 13.39 -6.09 1.38
C LEU A 111 13.19 -6.18 -0.14
N ALA A 112 12.98 -5.03 -0.80
CA ALA A 112 12.80 -4.99 -2.25
C ALA A 112 14.06 -5.40 -3.02
N ASN A 113 15.24 -4.91 -2.60
CA ASN A 113 16.47 -5.13 -3.34
C ASN A 113 17.11 -6.49 -3.05
N LYS A 114 17.17 -6.90 -1.78
CA LYS A 114 17.84 -8.15 -1.37
C LYS A 114 16.96 -9.37 -1.61
N HIS A 115 15.67 -9.27 -1.27
CA HIS A 115 14.75 -10.40 -1.26
C HIS A 115 13.74 -10.38 -2.43
N HIS A 116 13.83 -9.37 -3.31
CA HIS A 116 12.92 -9.17 -4.44
C HIS A 116 11.45 -9.15 -4.02
N VAL A 117 11.16 -8.55 -2.86
CA VAL A 117 9.81 -8.37 -2.35
C VAL A 117 9.17 -7.15 -3.02
N ALA A 118 8.01 -7.35 -3.66
CA ALA A 118 7.20 -6.25 -4.12
C ALA A 118 6.53 -5.55 -2.93
N ILE A 119 6.52 -4.22 -2.94
CA ILE A 119 5.99 -3.42 -1.81
C ILE A 119 4.92 -2.50 -2.34
N ILE A 120 3.72 -2.61 -1.77
CA ILE A 120 2.57 -1.76 -2.09
C ILE A 120 2.21 -0.98 -0.84
N VAL A 121 2.25 0.34 -0.94
CA VAL A 121 1.83 1.23 0.15
C VAL A 121 0.64 2.05 -0.32
N ASN A 122 -0.48 1.90 0.35
CA ASN A 122 -1.62 2.78 0.16
C ASN A 122 -1.43 4.05 1.01
N ASN A 123 -1.68 5.20 0.39
CA ASN A 123 -1.47 6.51 0.99
C ASN A 123 -2.67 7.42 0.69
N LEU A 124 -2.83 8.49 1.47
CA LEU A 124 -3.90 9.47 1.31
C LEU A 124 -3.39 10.70 0.55
N ILE A 125 -4.29 11.29 -0.23
CA ILE A 125 -4.14 12.63 -0.80
C ILE A 125 -4.97 13.57 0.07
N THR A 126 -4.33 14.62 0.56
CA THR A 126 -4.92 15.70 1.33
C THR A 126 -5.01 16.95 0.47
N ILE A 127 -6.04 17.75 0.69
CA ILE A 127 -6.26 19.00 -0.02
C ILE A 127 -5.97 20.13 0.97
N TRP A 128 -5.06 21.02 0.61
CA TRP A 128 -4.69 22.19 1.41
C TRP A 128 -5.07 23.45 0.65
N ALA A 129 -5.80 24.35 1.31
CA ALA A 129 -6.01 25.70 0.81
C ALA A 129 -5.00 26.62 1.51
N GLU A 130 -4.19 27.33 0.74
CA GLU A 130 -3.27 28.35 1.27
C GLU A 130 -3.88 29.74 1.03
N GLY A 131 -4.26 30.43 2.13
CA GLY A 131 -4.81 31.80 2.11
C GLY A 131 -6.04 31.96 3.00
N ASP A 132 -6.53 33.21 3.11
CA ASP A 132 -7.83 33.51 3.72
C ASP A 132 -8.96 32.84 2.93
N ILE A 133 -10.12 32.67 3.59
CA ILE A 133 -11.32 31.96 3.09
C ILE A 133 -11.79 32.48 1.70
N SER A 134 -11.36 33.66 1.28
CA SER A 134 -11.64 34.27 -0.03
C SER A 134 -10.73 33.81 -1.19
N ALA A 135 -9.61 33.13 -0.92
CA ALA A 135 -8.64 32.68 -1.93
C ALA A 135 -8.88 31.21 -2.35
N ILE A 136 -10.03 30.95 -2.97
CA ILE A 136 -10.42 29.61 -3.51
C ILE A 136 -9.43 29.11 -4.60
N ASN A 137 -8.55 29.99 -5.11
CA ASN A 137 -7.68 29.69 -6.25
C ASN A 137 -6.40 28.88 -5.92
N ASN A 138 -6.05 28.68 -4.65
CA ASN A 138 -4.81 27.99 -4.24
C ASN A 138 -5.07 26.66 -3.53
N ILE A 139 -5.89 25.80 -4.14
CA ILE A 139 -6.14 24.44 -3.67
C ILE A 139 -5.01 23.54 -4.19
N HIS A 140 -4.18 23.04 -3.29
CA HIS A 140 -3.05 22.16 -3.61
C HIS A 140 -3.23 20.75 -3.04
N GLU A 141 -3.11 19.75 -3.91
CA GLU A 141 -3.04 18.36 -3.50
C GLU A 141 -1.66 18.04 -2.90
N ARG A 142 -1.66 17.47 -1.68
CA ARG A 142 -0.47 16.96 -1.01
C ARG A 142 -0.67 15.50 -0.65
N ILE A 143 0.36 14.70 -0.86
CA ILE A 143 0.36 13.35 -0.29
C ILE A 143 0.58 13.43 1.22
N ALA A 144 -0.06 12.55 1.97
CA ALA A 144 0.24 12.39 3.38
C ALA A 144 1.66 11.83 3.59
N CYS A 145 2.19 12.02 4.80
CA CYS A 145 3.59 11.76 5.18
C CYS A 145 4.62 12.68 4.49
N GLY A 146 4.17 13.83 3.99
CA GLY A 146 5.02 14.97 3.64
C GLY A 146 5.88 14.81 2.38
N LYS A 147 6.74 15.81 2.17
CA LYS A 147 7.64 15.87 1.00
C LYS A 147 8.68 14.74 1.01
N TYR A 148 9.11 14.30 2.20
CA TYR A 148 10.04 13.17 2.34
C TYR A 148 9.45 11.91 1.70
N TRP A 149 8.26 11.47 2.15
CA TRP A 149 7.65 10.26 1.59
C TRP A 149 7.33 10.40 0.10
N LYS A 150 7.16 11.62 -0.41
CA LYS A 150 6.91 11.87 -1.84
C LYS A 150 8.05 11.39 -2.73
N THR A 151 9.29 11.40 -2.24
CA THR A 151 10.47 10.99 -3.01
C THR A 151 10.74 9.49 -2.93
N VAL A 152 10.30 8.84 -1.84
CA VAL A 152 10.64 7.44 -1.50
C VAL A 152 10.13 6.41 -2.53
N PRO A 153 8.84 6.35 -2.93
CA PRO A 153 8.36 5.35 -3.88
C PRO A 153 8.95 5.54 -5.28
N ASN A 154 9.36 4.45 -5.92
CA ASN A 154 9.84 4.45 -7.30
C ASN A 154 8.69 4.54 -8.31
N PHE A 155 7.49 4.07 -7.93
CA PHE A 155 6.28 4.09 -8.74
C PHE A 155 5.13 4.67 -7.91
N ARG A 156 4.35 5.59 -8.50
CA ARG A 156 3.19 6.19 -7.82
C ARG A 156 1.99 6.24 -8.74
N ILE A 157 0.89 5.68 -8.26
CA ILE A 157 -0.40 5.68 -8.93
C ILE A 157 -1.36 6.53 -8.10
N LYS A 158 -2.10 7.42 -8.76
CA LYS A 158 -3.25 8.12 -8.18
C LYS A 158 -4.52 7.43 -8.68
N LEU A 159 -5.41 7.11 -7.77
CA LEU A 159 -6.73 6.58 -8.07
C LEU A 159 -7.76 7.69 -7.87
N LYS A 160 -8.58 7.95 -8.89
CA LYS A 160 -9.69 8.89 -8.82
C LYS A 160 -10.98 8.14 -9.11
N LYS A 161 -11.87 8.10 -8.12
CA LYS A 161 -13.18 7.48 -8.28
C LYS A 161 -14.07 8.41 -9.09
N LEU A 162 -14.58 7.92 -10.22
CA LEU A 162 -15.64 8.54 -11.01
C LEU A 162 -16.97 7.84 -10.69
N ARG A 163 -18.08 8.27 -11.32
CA ARG A 163 -19.42 7.72 -11.03
C ARG A 163 -19.52 6.21 -11.30
N GLN A 164 -18.91 5.72 -12.37
CA GLN A 164 -19.02 4.31 -12.82
C GLN A 164 -17.66 3.65 -13.06
N SER A 165 -16.56 4.39 -12.95
CA SER A 165 -15.21 3.90 -13.22
C SER A 165 -14.21 4.45 -12.20
N ILE A 166 -13.05 3.82 -12.15
CA ILE A 166 -11.87 4.31 -11.43
C ILE A 166 -10.85 4.73 -12.48
N GLU A 167 -10.49 6.00 -12.46
CA GLU A 167 -9.39 6.53 -13.24
C GLU A 167 -8.08 6.27 -12.47
N ILE A 168 -7.11 5.70 -13.17
CA ILE A 168 -5.80 5.29 -12.68
C ILE A 168 -4.76 6.17 -13.39
N CYS A 169 -4.17 7.11 -12.66
CA CYS A 169 -3.16 8.02 -13.20
C CYS A 169 -1.77 7.66 -12.67
N LEU A 170 -0.82 7.49 -13.57
CA LEU A 170 0.58 7.30 -13.24
C LEU A 170 1.23 8.64 -12.94
N VAL A 171 1.58 8.87 -11.67
CA VAL A 171 2.15 10.13 -11.19
C VAL A 171 3.69 10.10 -11.19
N LYS A 172 4.28 8.93 -10.97
CA LYS A 172 5.74 8.73 -11.05
C LYS A 172 6.02 7.32 -11.56
N SER A 173 6.90 7.23 -12.54
CA SER A 173 7.48 5.97 -12.99
C SER A 173 8.85 6.23 -13.57
N ASN A 174 9.76 5.30 -13.34
CA ASN A 174 11.07 5.30 -13.99
C ASN A 174 11.08 4.42 -15.25
N VAL A 175 9.98 3.71 -15.56
CA VAL A 175 9.91 2.68 -16.62
C VAL A 175 8.86 3.01 -17.68
N ILE A 176 7.66 3.44 -17.26
CA ILE A 176 6.53 3.68 -18.15
C ILE A 176 6.47 5.16 -18.49
N GLN A 177 6.72 5.51 -19.75
CA GLN A 177 6.76 6.89 -20.23
C GLN A 177 5.49 7.31 -21.01
N ASN A 178 4.86 6.36 -21.73
CA ASN A 178 3.90 6.69 -22.79
C ASN A 178 2.42 6.64 -22.36
N GLN A 179 2.04 5.73 -21.46
CA GLN A 179 0.66 5.61 -20.98
C GLN A 179 0.57 6.04 -19.52
N LYS A 180 0.11 7.28 -19.30
CA LYS A 180 0.02 7.89 -17.97
C LYS A 180 -1.37 7.78 -17.34
N HIS A 181 -2.38 7.33 -18.09
CA HIS A 181 -3.75 7.22 -17.60
C HIS A 181 -4.41 5.95 -18.15
N CYS A 182 -5.29 5.36 -17.35
CA CYS A 182 -6.17 4.25 -17.72
C CYS A 182 -7.45 4.32 -16.87
N SER A 183 -8.58 3.86 -17.41
CA SER A 183 -9.85 3.79 -16.68
C SER A 183 -10.32 2.36 -16.57
N VAL A 184 -10.76 1.96 -15.38
CA VAL A 184 -11.33 0.63 -15.11
C VAL A 184 -12.78 0.77 -14.70
N GLU A 185 -13.69 0.07 -15.36
CA GLU A 185 -15.10 0.08 -14.99
C GLU A 185 -15.35 -0.68 -13.69
N MET A 186 -16.21 -0.15 -12.83
CA MET A 186 -16.50 -0.81 -11.53
C MET A 186 -17.34 -2.08 -11.69
N ASN A 187 -18.00 -2.28 -12.84
CA ASN A 187 -18.75 -3.50 -13.17
C ASN A 187 -17.85 -4.72 -13.38
N GLU A 188 -16.55 -4.52 -13.61
CA GLU A 188 -15.54 -5.59 -13.69
C GLU A 188 -14.93 -5.94 -12.32
N LEU A 189 -15.22 -5.15 -11.28
CA LEU A 189 -14.74 -5.40 -9.91
C LEU A 189 -15.68 -6.30 -9.10
N SER A 190 -16.87 -6.60 -9.64
CA SER A 190 -17.96 -7.34 -8.99
C SER A 190 -18.41 -8.61 -9.72
N LYS A 191 -17.81 -8.94 -10.87
CA LYS A 191 -17.92 -10.27 -11.53
C LYS A 191 -16.75 -11.14 -11.11
#